data_AF-A0A3S1T6G6-F1
#
_entry.id   AF-A0A3S1T6G6-F1
#
_cell.length_a   1.000
_cell.length_b   1.000
_cell.length_c   1.000
_cell.angle_alpha   90.00
_cell.angle_beta   90.00
_cell.angle_gamma   90.00
#
_symmetry.space_group_name_H-M   'P 1'
#
loop_
_entity.id
_entity.type
_entity.pdbx_description
1 polymer ?
#
loop_
_entity_poly.entity_id
_entity_poly.type
_entity_poly.pdbx_seq_one_letter_code
_entity_poly.pdbx_strand_id
1 'polypeptide(L)'
;IAERTGDIAVMRSMVANGFGYGIANMRPLNTLAPDGKPLVFVPLDGDLRPLTMGVALPNSEHRTQSAQAFIDHCRHFVVEQGVFGAERAVGQAALPQK
;
A
#
# COMPACT_ATOMS: atom_id res chain seq x y z
N ILE A 1 21.51 1.34 -6.97
CA ILE A 1 20.37 0.39 -6.90
C ILE A 1 20.85 -0.88 -7.58
N ALA A 2 21.09 -1.94 -6.80
CA ALA A 2 21.68 -3.18 -7.32
C ALA A 2 20.69 -3.95 -8.20
N GLU A 3 19.40 -3.91 -7.87
CA GLU A 3 18.34 -4.51 -8.67
C GLU A 3 17.01 -3.75 -8.48
N ARG A 4 16.12 -3.83 -9.47
CA ARG A 4 14.74 -3.35 -9.39
C ARG A 4 13.80 -4.44 -9.87
N THR A 5 12.84 -4.81 -9.03
CA THR A 5 11.75 -5.71 -9.40
C THR A 5 10.41 -5.03 -9.11
N GLY A 6 9.42 -5.28 -9.96
CA GLY A 6 8.03 -4.88 -9.73
C GLY A 6 7.27 -5.86 -8.83
N ASP A 7 7.86 -7.00 -8.49
CA ASP A 7 7.22 -8.07 -7.72
C ASP A 7 7.83 -8.18 -6.32
N ILE A 8 6.99 -7.95 -5.30
CA ILE A 8 7.38 -8.04 -3.90
C ILE A 8 7.73 -9.46 -3.46
N ALA A 9 7.13 -10.50 -4.07
CA ALA A 9 7.45 -11.89 -3.77
C ALA A 9 8.90 -12.20 -4.18
N VAL A 10 9.29 -11.75 -5.38
CA VAL A 10 10.67 -11.86 -5.89
C VAL A 10 11.63 -11.10 -5.00
N MET A 11 11.32 -9.83 -4.67
CA MET A 11 12.16 -9.02 -3.77
C MET A 11 12.39 -9.74 -2.42
N ARG A 12 11.35 -10.29 -1.82
CA ARG A 12 11.43 -11.00 -0.54
C ARG A 12 12.34 -12.22 -0.62
N SER A 13 12.22 -13.03 -1.67
CA SER A 13 13.12 -14.17 -1.88
C SER A 13 14.56 -13.70 -2.06
N MET A 14 14.82 -12.66 -2.86
CA MET A 14 16.18 -12.15 -3.05
C MET A 14 16.83 -11.67 -1.74
N VAL A 15 16.10 -10.89 -0.94
CA VAL A 15 16.60 -10.43 0.37
C VAL A 15 16.87 -11.62 1.28
N ALA A 16 15.97 -12.60 1.34
CA ALA A 16 16.15 -13.81 2.14
C ALA A 16 17.31 -14.69 1.66
N ASN A 17 17.70 -14.58 0.38
CA ASN A 17 18.86 -15.27 -0.20
C ASN A 17 20.16 -14.46 -0.13
N GLY A 18 20.18 -13.31 0.55
CA GLY A 18 21.40 -12.56 0.81
C GLY A 18 21.82 -11.59 -0.29
N PHE A 19 20.92 -11.24 -1.23
CA PHE A 19 21.20 -10.25 -2.27
C PHE A 19 21.21 -8.80 -1.75
N GLY A 20 20.95 -8.58 -0.46
CA GLY A 20 20.99 -7.27 0.20
C GLY A 20 19.76 -7.01 1.05
N TYR A 21 19.26 -5.77 1.03
CA TYR A 21 18.06 -5.34 1.73
C TYR A 21 17.01 -4.78 0.76
N GLY A 22 15.74 -4.82 1.15
CA GLY A 22 14.61 -4.27 0.41
C GLY A 22 13.88 -3.22 1.24
N ILE A 23 13.37 -2.18 0.57
CA ILE A 23 12.47 -1.20 1.18
C ILE A 23 11.09 -1.43 0.58
N ALA A 24 10.10 -1.62 1.45
CA ALA A 24 8.72 -1.84 1.07
C ALA A 24 7.80 -0.92 1.88
N ASN A 25 6.84 -0.29 1.21
CA ASN A 25 5.87 0.60 1.87
C ASN A 25 4.61 -0.17 2.33
N MET A 26 4.74 -1.46 2.61
CA MET A 26 3.67 -2.33 3.11
C MET A 26 4.18 -3.15 4.27
N ARG A 27 3.31 -3.47 5.24
CA ARG A 27 3.60 -4.38 6.33
C ARG A 27 3.30 -5.82 5.88
N PRO A 28 4.30 -6.73 5.81
CA PRO A 28 4.05 -8.11 5.42
C PRO A 28 3.30 -8.87 6.51
N LEU A 29 2.40 -9.76 6.10
CA LEU A 29 1.57 -10.57 7.01
C LEU A 29 2.40 -11.62 7.77
N ASN A 30 3.55 -12.00 7.24
CA ASN A 30 4.46 -12.96 7.85
C ASN A 30 5.93 -12.63 7.57
N THR A 31 6.80 -13.29 8.31
CA THR A 31 8.25 -13.15 8.26
C THR A 31 8.94 -14.20 7.39
N LEU A 32 8.21 -14.85 6.48
CA LEU A 32 8.76 -15.88 5.58
C LEU A 32 8.66 -15.44 4.12
N ALA A 33 9.79 -15.43 3.42
CA ALA A 33 9.81 -15.30 1.97
C ALA A 33 9.05 -16.46 1.30
N PRO A 34 8.60 -16.31 0.04
CA PRO A 34 7.89 -17.37 -0.69
C PRO A 34 8.65 -18.70 -0.78
N ASP A 35 9.97 -18.67 -0.71
CA ASP A 35 10.85 -19.84 -0.69
C ASP A 35 11.05 -20.43 0.74
N GLY A 36 10.32 -19.93 1.73
CA GLY A 36 10.33 -20.39 3.11
C GLY A 36 11.46 -19.83 3.97
N LYS A 37 12.34 -18.98 3.42
CA LYS A 37 13.45 -18.41 4.18
C LYS A 37 12.99 -17.25 5.08
N PRO A 38 13.58 -17.10 6.28
CA PRO A 38 13.17 -16.04 7.21
C PRO A 38 13.59 -14.65 6.73
N LEU A 39 12.79 -13.66 7.09
CA LEU A 39 13.04 -12.23 6.87
C LEU A 39 12.88 -11.47 8.18
N VAL A 40 13.69 -10.44 8.35
CA VAL A 40 13.59 -9.48 9.46
C VAL A 40 13.12 -8.15 8.89
N PHE A 41 12.07 -7.57 9.48
CA PHE A 41 11.55 -6.26 9.11
C PHE A 41 11.93 -5.24 10.16
N VAL A 42 12.67 -4.21 9.73
CA VAL A 42 13.13 -3.13 10.60
C VAL A 42 12.29 -1.89 10.28
N PRO A 43 11.61 -1.28 11.27
CA PRO A 43 10.92 -0.01 11.05
C PRO A 43 11.95 1.08 10.71
N LEU A 44 11.62 1.91 9.73
CA LEU A 44 12.42 3.08 9.42
C LEU A 44 12.15 4.16 10.48
N ASP A 45 13.21 4.78 10.99
CA ASP A 45 13.12 5.87 11.98
C ASP A 45 12.78 7.21 11.30
N GLY A 46 12.19 8.13 12.08
CA GLY A 46 11.83 9.48 11.67
C GLY A 46 10.35 9.69 11.27
N ASP A 47 9.99 10.96 11.04
CA ASP A 47 8.66 11.36 10.56
C ASP A 47 8.57 11.15 9.03
N LEU A 48 8.26 9.92 8.64
CA LEU A 48 8.16 9.54 7.23
C LEU A 48 6.79 9.86 6.68
N ARG A 49 6.75 10.49 5.50
CA ARG A 49 5.50 10.74 4.78
C ARG A 49 4.72 9.43 4.57
N PRO A 50 3.48 9.32 5.11
CA PRO A 50 2.66 8.14 4.89
C PRO A 50 2.29 7.95 3.42
N LEU A 51 2.11 6.69 3.01
CA LEU A 51 1.43 6.40 1.74
C LEU A 51 -0.03 6.83 1.83
N THR A 52 -0.48 7.59 0.83
CA THR A 52 -1.90 7.90 0.64
C THR A 52 -2.51 6.88 -0.31
N MET A 53 -3.53 6.16 0.15
CA MET A 53 -4.36 5.28 -0.68
C MET A 53 -5.71 5.94 -0.94
N GLY A 54 -6.28 5.72 -2.12
CA GLY A 54 -7.57 6.32 -2.48
C GLY A 54 -8.33 5.48 -3.51
N VAL A 55 -9.59 5.84 -3.72
CA VAL A 55 -10.47 5.22 -4.73
C VAL A 55 -10.52 6.14 -5.95
N ALA A 56 -10.05 5.65 -7.09
CA ALA A 56 -10.19 6.34 -8.37
C ALA A 56 -11.55 6.04 -8.99
N LEU A 57 -12.24 7.08 -9.44
CA LEU A 57 -13.60 6.99 -9.99
C LEU A 57 -13.67 7.75 -11.32
N PRO A 58 -14.53 7.33 -12.26
CA PRO A 58 -14.83 8.13 -13.43
C PRO A 58 -15.31 9.52 -13.00
N ASN A 59 -14.95 10.54 -13.78
CA ASN A 59 -15.48 11.89 -13.59
C ASN A 59 -16.93 11.94 -14.10
N SER A 60 -17.87 11.44 -13.29
CA SER A 60 -19.30 11.42 -13.59
C SER A 60 -20.06 12.37 -12.69
N GLU A 61 -21.07 13.05 -13.24
CA GLU A 61 -21.96 13.92 -12.48
C GLU A 61 -22.78 13.12 -11.45
N HIS A 62 -23.07 11.86 -11.75
CA HIS A 62 -23.87 10.98 -10.90
C HIS A 62 -23.05 9.76 -10.47
N ARG A 63 -23.09 9.45 -9.17
CA ARG A 63 -22.54 8.21 -8.60
C ARG A 63 -23.67 7.22 -8.41
N THR A 64 -23.45 5.96 -8.79
CA THR A 64 -24.41 4.89 -8.48
C THR A 64 -24.42 4.62 -6.97
N GLN A 65 -25.55 4.15 -6.45
CA GLN A 65 -25.65 3.76 -5.04
C GLN A 65 -24.62 2.68 -4.68
N SER A 66 -24.35 1.74 -5.60
CA SER A 66 -23.33 0.70 -5.41
C SER A 66 -21.92 1.27 -5.28
N ALA A 67 -21.56 2.30 -6.07
CA ALA A 67 -20.25 2.95 -5.95
C ALA A 67 -20.10 3.67 -4.61
N GLN A 68 -21.17 4.33 -4.14
CA GLN A 68 -21.16 4.98 -2.83
C GLN A 68 -21.03 3.96 -1.69
N ALA A 69 -21.83 2.89 -1.73
CA ALA A 69 -21.76 1.79 -0.76
C ALA A 69 -20.36 1.16 -0.70
N PHE A 70 -19.69 0.98 -1.85
CA PHE A 70 -18.32 0.47 -1.90
C PHE A 70 -17.32 1.42 -1.23
N ILE A 71 -17.40 2.73 -1.49
CA ILE A 71 -16.53 3.73 -0.87
C ILE A 71 -16.70 3.73 0.64
N ASP A 72 -17.94 3.66 1.12
CA ASP A 72 -18.23 3.65 2.56
C ASP A 72 -17.74 2.37 3.22
N HIS A 73 -17.87 1.23 2.54
CA HIS A 73 -17.26 -0.03 2.97
C HIS A 73 -15.74 0.07 3.06
N CYS A 74 -15.06 0.60 2.03
CA CYS A 74 -13.60 0.78 2.05
C CYS A 74 -13.14 1.67 3.22
N ARG A 75 -13.86 2.77 3.48
CA ARG A 75 -13.55 3.66 4.61
C ARG A 75 -13.64 2.93 5.94
N HIS A 76 -14.70 2.15 6.15
CA HIS A 76 -14.88 1.38 7.37
C HIS A 76 -13.77 0.33 7.54
N PHE A 77 -13.51 -0.45 6.50
CA PHE A 77 -12.49 -1.49 6.50
C PHE A 77 -11.09 -0.96 6.85
N VAL A 78 -10.68 0.16 6.24
CA VAL A 78 -9.35 0.76 6.49
C VAL A 78 -9.19 1.18 7.96
N VAL A 79 -10.22 1.77 8.55
CA VAL A 79 -10.22 2.17 9.96
C VAL A 79 -10.18 0.93 10.88
N GLU A 80 -11.01 -0.07 10.63
CA GLU A 80 -11.07 -1.30 11.43
C GLU A 80 -9.74 -2.05 11.44
N GLN A 81 -9.09 -2.16 10.29
CA GLN A 81 -7.85 -2.90 10.16
C GLN A 81 -6.62 -2.12 10.66
N GLY A 82 -6.78 -0.82 10.98
CA GLY A 82 -5.66 0.06 11.35
C GLY A 82 -4.57 0.11 10.28
N VAL A 83 -4.93 -0.20 9.03
CA VAL A 83 -4.02 -0.19 7.88
C VAL A 83 -4.03 1.21 7.32
N PHE A 84 -2.85 1.81 7.16
CA PHE A 84 -2.65 3.22 6.80
C PHE A 84 -2.99 4.20 7.94
N GLY A 85 -2.10 5.16 8.20
CA GLY A 85 -2.38 6.23 9.16
C GLY A 85 -3.67 6.93 8.75
N ALA A 86 -4.66 6.98 9.63
CA ALA A 86 -6.05 7.41 9.35
C ALA A 86 -6.20 8.89 8.98
N GLU A 87 -5.12 9.54 8.56
CA GLU A 87 -5.03 10.97 8.40
C GLU A 87 -5.05 11.35 6.92
N ARG A 88 -6.13 12.06 6.56
CA ARG A 88 -6.43 12.71 5.27
C ARG A 88 -7.07 11.82 4.20
N ALA A 89 -8.25 11.31 4.52
CA ALA A 89 -9.28 11.03 3.53
C ALA A 89 -9.92 12.32 2.98
N VAL A 90 -9.14 13.30 2.50
CA VAL A 90 -9.69 14.50 1.85
C VAL A 90 -8.76 14.96 0.73
N GLY A 91 -9.29 14.95 -0.50
CA GLY A 91 -8.63 15.51 -1.66
C GLY A 91 -9.10 14.82 -2.92
N GLN A 92 -10.22 15.31 -3.48
CA GLN A 92 -10.60 15.03 -4.86
C GLN A 92 -9.48 15.61 -5.73
N ALA A 93 -8.48 14.80 -6.09
CA ALA A 93 -7.49 15.18 -7.06
C ALA A 93 -8.22 15.34 -8.39
N ALA A 94 -8.52 16.59 -8.75
CA ALA A 94 -8.97 16.93 -10.08
C ALA A 94 -7.90 16.44 -11.07
N LEU A 95 -8.28 15.49 -11.91
CA LEU A 95 -7.46 15.12 -13.06
C LEU A 95 -7.27 16.37 -13.93
N PRO A 96 -6.06 16.63 -14.47
CA PRO A 96 -5.89 17.70 -15.43
C PRO A 96 -6.77 17.40 -16.65
N GLN A 97 -7.77 18.26 -16.87
CA GLN A 97 -8.53 18.31 -18.11
C GLN A 97 -7.52 18.67 -19.21
N LYS A 98 -7.37 17.78 -20.19
CA LYS A 98 -6.57 18.01 -21.39
C LYS A 98 -7.46 18.47 -22.52
#